data_AF-A0A4V3A9C8-F1
#
_entry.id   AF-A0A4V3A9C8-F1
#
_cell.length_a   1.000
_cell.length_b   1.000
_cell.length_c   1.000
_cell.angle_alpha   90.00
_cell.angle_beta   90.00
_cell.angle_gamma   90.00
#
_symmetry.space_group_name_H-M   'P 1'
#
loop_
_entity.id
_entity.type
_entity.pdbx_description
1 polymer ?
#
loop_
_entity_poly.entity_id
_entity_poly.type
_entity_poly.pdbx_seq_one_letter_code
_entity_poly.pdbx_strand_id
1 'polypeptide(L)'
;MAVLLRRMRAHLRDPYDFTASRIAGEAAFEDCLDRAVALGTCIAELGGAAPASPAERERTRGLILEGLMTSHRFGHRSDHPGRERQ
;
A
#
# COMPACT_ATOMS: atom_id res chain seq x y z
N MET A 1 -10.37 -0.20 1.58
CA MET A 1 -8.88 -0.12 1.52
C MET A 1 -8.26 -0.62 0.21
N ALA A 2 -8.77 -1.68 -0.43
CA ALA A 2 -8.10 -2.34 -1.57
C ALA A 2 -7.67 -1.42 -2.73
N VAL A 3 -8.49 -0.42 -3.10
CA VAL A 3 -8.17 0.51 -4.21
C VAL A 3 -7.00 1.43 -3.87
N LEU A 4 -6.94 1.98 -2.65
CA LEU A 4 -5.84 2.85 -2.21
C LEU A 4 -4.52 2.06 -2.21
N LEU A 5 -4.53 0.85 -1.63
CA LEU A 5 -3.35 -0.02 -1.61
C LEU A 5 -2.87 -0.37 -3.01
N ARG A 6 -3.78 -0.65 -3.96
CA ARG A 6 -3.42 -0.92 -5.36
C ARG A 6 -2.76 0.28 -6.03
N ARG A 7 -3.28 1.49 -5.83
CA ARG A 7 -2.70 2.73 -6.40
C ARG A 7 -1.31 3.02 -5.84
N MET A 8 -1.15 2.89 -4.52
CA MET A 8 0.15 3.06 -3.85
C MET A 8 1.17 2.01 -4.34
N ARG A 9 0.76 0.75 -4.55
CA ARG A 9 1.64 -0.26 -5.16
C ARG A 9 2.04 0.08 -6.59
N ALA A 10 1.10 0.58 -7.40
CA ALA A 10 1.40 1.01 -8.77
C ALA A 10 2.40 2.18 -8.77
N HIS A 11 2.21 3.16 -7.87
CA HIS A 11 3.14 4.27 -7.70
C HIS A 11 4.53 3.83 -7.25
N LEU A 12 4.64 2.89 -6.29
CA LEU A 12 5.92 2.35 -5.86
C LEU A 12 6.64 1.54 -6.95
N ARG A 13 5.88 0.94 -7.87
CA ARG A 13 6.43 0.19 -9.01
C ARG A 13 6.94 1.12 -10.11
N ASP A 14 6.15 2.13 -10.44
CA ASP A 14 6.51 3.17 -11.41
C ASP A 14 5.89 4.51 -10.97
N PRO A 15 6.70 5.40 -10.37
CA PRO A 15 6.23 6.71 -9.93
C PRO A 15 5.79 7.63 -11.09
N TYR A 16 6.24 7.36 -12.31
CA TYR A 16 5.97 8.19 -13.48
C TYR A 16 4.73 7.72 -14.27
N ASP A 17 4.26 6.48 -14.04
CA ASP A 17 2.99 6.01 -14.58
C ASP A 17 1.79 6.53 -13.76
N PHE A 18 1.42 7.79 -14.05
CA PHE A 18 0.24 8.43 -13.48
C PHE A 18 -1.07 7.76 -13.94
N THR A 19 -1.09 7.11 -15.11
CA THR A 19 -2.29 6.46 -15.64
C THR A 19 -2.67 5.25 -14.78
N ALA A 20 -1.68 4.45 -14.37
CA ALA A 20 -1.90 3.30 -13.50
C ALA A 20 -2.09 3.68 -12.03
N SER A 21 -1.28 4.60 -11.49
CA SER A 21 -1.29 4.94 -10.06
C SER A 21 -2.37 5.97 -9.70
N ARG A 22 -2.60 6.95 -10.58
CA ARG A 22 -3.37 8.18 -10.31
C ARG A 22 -2.85 8.97 -9.10
N ILE A 23 -1.56 8.82 -8.77
CA ILE A 23 -0.88 9.53 -7.69
C ILE A 23 0.14 10.47 -8.32
N ALA A 24 0.00 11.78 -8.09
CA ALA A 24 0.73 12.83 -8.82
C ALA A 24 2.17 13.07 -8.29
N GLY A 25 2.59 12.34 -7.26
CA GLY A 25 3.89 12.49 -6.61
C GLY A 25 3.83 12.17 -5.12
N GLU A 26 4.94 12.45 -4.43
CA GLU A 26 5.15 12.05 -3.03
C GLU A 26 4.09 12.61 -2.08
N ALA A 27 3.76 13.90 -2.16
CA ALA A 27 2.73 14.49 -1.30
C ALA A 27 1.36 13.80 -1.47
N ALA A 28 1.00 13.47 -2.70
CA ALA A 28 -0.25 12.76 -3.00
C ALA A 28 -0.20 11.28 -2.56
N PHE A 29 0.98 10.67 -2.54
CA PHE A 29 1.20 9.34 -1.98
C PHE A 29 0.99 9.36 -0.46
N GLU A 30 1.58 10.34 0.23
CA GLU A 30 1.43 10.54 1.67
C GLU A 30 -0.03 10.77 2.08
N ASP A 31 -0.75 11.63 1.34
CA ASP A 31 -2.19 11.81 1.54
C ASP A 31 -2.98 10.50 1.38
N CYS A 32 -2.58 9.64 0.42
CA CYS A 32 -3.21 8.34 0.22
C CYS A 32 -2.90 7.38 1.37
N LEU A 33 -1.68 7.44 1.93
CA LEU A 33 -1.26 6.65 3.06
C LEU A 33 -2.02 7.05 4.33
N ASP A 34 -2.14 8.34 4.60
CA ASP A 34 -2.91 8.86 5.74
C ASP A 34 -4.39 8.46 5.66
N ARG A 35 -4.99 8.52 4.46
CA ARG A 35 -6.36 8.03 4.22
C ARG A 35 -6.48 6.52 4.47
N ALA A 36 -5.47 5.74 4.10
CA ALA A 36 -5.45 4.30 4.35
C ALA A 36 -5.36 3.99 5.85
N VAL A 37 -4.55 4.75 6.61
CA VAL A 37 -4.48 4.66 8.08
C VAL A 37 -5.81 5.02 8.71
N ALA A 38 -6.40 6.17 8.36
CA ALA A 38 -7.68 6.61 8.88
C ALA A 38 -8.80 5.57 8.63
N LEU A 39 -8.82 4.98 7.43
CA LEU A 39 -9.79 3.92 7.10
C LEU A 39 -9.54 2.64 7.91
N GLY A 40 -8.28 2.23 8.09
CA GLY A 40 -7.92 1.06 8.91
C GLY A 40 -8.32 1.24 10.38
N THR A 41 -8.04 2.42 10.95
CA THR A 41 -8.46 2.78 12.31
C THR A 41 -9.99 2.77 12.44
N CYS A 42 -10.71 3.38 11.49
CA CYS A 42 -12.18 3.39 11.52
C CYS A 42 -12.77 1.98 11.44
N ILE A 43 -12.20 1.10 10.61
CA ILE A 43 -12.62 -0.31 10.53
C ILE A 43 -12.40 -1.03 11.87
N ALA A 44 -11.26 -0.80 12.53
CA ALA A 44 -10.98 -1.39 13.84
C ALA A 44 -11.96 -0.90 14.92
N GLU A 45 -12.24 0.41 14.95
CA GLU A 45 -13.22 1.02 15.86
C GLU A 45 -14.63 0.47 15.63
N LEU A 46 -15.06 0.34 14.37
CA LEU A 46 -16.33 -0.32 14.01
C LEU A 46 -16.35 -1.80 14.42
N GLY A 47 -15.19 -2.45 14.50
CA GLY A 47 -15.02 -3.80 15.03
C GLY A 47 -14.99 -3.88 16.57
N GLY A 48 -15.18 -2.76 17.26
CA GLY A 48 -15.19 -2.67 18.73
C GLY A 48 -13.82 -2.42 19.37
N ALA A 49 -12.79 -2.11 18.58
CA ALA A 49 -11.52 -1.65 19.13
C ALA A 49 -11.67 -0.25 19.76
N ALA A 50 -10.83 0.05 20.75
CA ALA A 50 -10.75 1.40 21.30
C ALA A 50 -10.23 2.39 20.24
N PRO A 51 -10.56 3.70 20.35
CA PRO A 51 -10.03 4.71 19.45
C PRO A 51 -8.51 4.72 19.43
N ALA A 52 -7.92 4.72 18.22
CA ALA A 52 -6.47 4.62 18.09
C ALA A 52 -5.77 5.90 18.53
N SER A 53 -4.79 5.75 19.40
CA SER A 53 -3.85 6.80 19.82
C SER A 53 -2.95 7.25 18.66
N PRO A 54 -2.31 8.43 18.76
CA PRO A 54 -1.36 8.89 17.74
C PRO A 54 -0.22 7.90 17.46
N ALA A 55 0.29 7.24 18.51
CA ALA A 55 1.35 6.24 18.37
C ALA A 55 0.88 4.98 17.61
N GLU A 56 -0.37 4.56 17.82
CA GLU A 56 -0.97 3.43 17.09
C GLU A 56 -1.26 3.77 15.64
N ARG A 57 -1.64 5.02 15.35
CA ARG A 57 -1.78 5.51 13.97
C ARG A 57 -0.45 5.47 13.24
N GLU A 58 0.63 5.94 13.86
CA GLU A 58 1.96 5.87 13.24
C GLU A 58 2.45 4.43 13.07
N ARG A 59 2.19 3.55 14.06
CA ARG A 59 2.47 2.12 13.91
C ARG A 59 1.70 1.53 12.72
N THR A 60 0.42 1.86 12.58
CA THR A 60 -0.43 1.39 11.47
C THR A 60 0.10 1.90 10.12
N ARG A 61 0.55 3.17 10.08
CA ARG A 61 1.19 3.78 8.93
C ARG A 61 2.42 2.99 8.48
N GLY A 62 3.30 2.67 9.43
CA GLY A 62 4.49 1.84 9.19
C GLY A 62 4.15 0.45 8.65
N LEU A 63 3.17 -0.23 9.25
CA LEU A 63 2.74 -1.57 8.82
C LEU A 63 2.15 -1.58 7.40
N ILE A 64 1.38 -0.55 7.04
CA ILE A 64 0.86 -0.40 5.68
C ILE A 64 2.01 -0.22 4.70
N LEU A 65 2.97 0.66 5.01
CA LEU A 65 4.12 0.94 4.16
C LEU A 65 5.00 -0.31 3.96
N GLU A 66 5.29 -1.03 5.04
CA GLU A 66 6.04 -2.29 5.00
C GLU A 66 5.33 -3.34 4.13
N GLY A 67 4.00 -3.47 4.27
CA GLY A 67 3.19 -4.38 3.47
C GLY A 67 3.20 -4.03 1.98
N LEU A 68 3.19 -2.74 1.65
CA LEU A 68 3.30 -2.26 0.27
C LEU A 68 4.67 -2.60 -0.34
N MET A 69 5.76 -2.34 0.39
CA MET A 69 7.13 -2.61 -0.06
C MET A 69 7.45 -4.10 -0.17
N THR A 70 6.92 -4.92 0.73
CA THR A 70 7.10 -6.38 0.69
C THR A 70 6.36 -6.97 -0.51
N SER A 71 5.12 -6.52 -0.77
CA SER A 71 4.37 -6.92 -1.97
C SER A 71 5.06 -6.50 -3.27
N HIS A 72 5.73 -5.34 -3.28
CA HIS A 72 6.51 -4.87 -4.43
C HIS A 72 7.69 -5.80 -4.73
N ARG A 73 8.48 -6.19 -3.72
CA ARG A 73 9.64 -7.08 -3.88
C ARG A 73 9.27 -8.47 -4.42
N PHE A 74 8.10 -9.00 -4.06
CA PHE A 74 7.63 -10.30 -4.56
C PHE A 74 7.04 -10.24 -5.98
N GLY A 75 6.60 -9.06 -6.45
CA GLY A 75 6.09 -8.87 -7.81
C GLY A 75 7.15 -9.00 -8.92
N HIS A 76 8.44 -9.02 -8.57
CA HIS A 76 9.57 -9.17 -9.50
C HIS A 76 10.11 -10.62 -9.56
N ARG A 77 9.57 -11.56 -8.78
CA ARG A 77 10.01 -12.98 -8.78
C ARG A 77 9.03 -13.90 -9.51
N SER A 78 8.55 -13.47 -10.68
CA SER A 78 7.74 -14.29 -11.59
C SER A 78 8.27 -14.19 -13.03
N ASP A 79 9.58 -14.29 -13.21
CA ASP A 79 10.13 -14.87 -14.44
C ASP A 79 10.25 -16.38 -14.20
N HIS A 80 9.27 -17.12 -14.70
CA HIS A 80 9.40 -18.57 -14.88
C HIS A 80 10.41 -18.79 -16.01
N PRO A 81 11.57 -19.47 -15.76
CA PRO A 81 12.35 -19.97 -16.88
C PRO A 81 11.50 -21.03 -17.57
N GLY A 82 11.13 -20.74 -18.83
CA GLY A 82 10.49 -21.69 -19.71
C GLY A 82 11.27 -23.00 -19.67
N ARG A 83 10.61 -24.06 -19.21
CA ARG A 83 11.07 -25.43 -19.42
C ARG A 83 10.99 -25.70 -20.92
N GLU A 84 12.05 -25.40 -21.64
CA GLU A 84 12.32 -26.02 -22.94
C GLU A 84 12.67 -27.49 -22.68
N ARG A 85 11.64 -28.33 -22.64
CA ARG A 85 11.76 -29.73 -23.04
C ARG A 85 11.21 -29.81 -24.45
N GLN A 86 12.11 -29.94 -25.43
CA GLN A 86 12.08 -30.93 -26.51
C GLN A 86 13.26 -30.70 -27.45
#